data_AF-A0A7Y3F418-F1
#
_entry.id   AF-A0A7Y3F418-F1
#
_cell.length_a   1.000
_cell.length_b   1.000
_cell.length_c   1.000
_cell.angle_alpha   90.00
_cell.angle_beta   90.00
_cell.angle_gamma   90.00
#
_symmetry.space_group_name_H-M   'P 1'
#
loop_
_entity.id
_entity.type
_entity.pdbx_description
1 polymer ?
#
loop_
_entity_poly.entity_id
_entity_poly.type
_entity_poly.pdbx_seq_one_letter_code
_entity_poly.pdbx_strand_id
1 'polypeptide(L)' 'MFGIFKKKTQKETLQDKYRKLMEEAHRLSKTNRNLSDDKVFEAEEVMKEIEKL' A
#
# COMPACT_ATOMS: atom_id res chain seq x y z
N MET A 1 14.54 2.04 28.47
CA MET A 1 14.71 0.80 27.68
C MET A 1 14.05 0.94 26.31
N PHE A 2 14.66 1.71 25.40
CA PHE A 2 14.16 1.87 24.02
C PHE A 2 15.10 1.13 23.08
N GLY A 3 14.80 -0.14 22.81
CA GLY A 3 15.68 -1.04 22.08
C GLY A 3 14.98 -1.85 20.99
N ILE A 4 13.97 -1.30 20.32
CA ILE A 4 13.23 -2.06 19.30
C ILE A 4 12.91 -1.21 18.07
N PHE A 5 13.93 -0.60 17.44
CA PHE A 5 13.83 -0.30 16.02
C PHE A 5 14.02 -1.61 15.25
N LYS A 6 12.99 -2.48 15.24
CA LYS A 6 12.94 -3.57 14.28
C LYS A 6 12.94 -2.93 12.89
N LYS A 7 13.94 -3.25 12.08
CA LYS A 7 13.91 -2.92 10.65
C LYS A 7 12.62 -3.51 10.11
N LYS A 8 11.78 -2.67 9.49
CA LYS A 8 10.58 -3.14 8.83
C LYS A 8 10.98 -4.25 7.88
N THR A 9 10.32 -5.39 8.00
CA THR A 9 10.52 -6.47 7.05
C THR A 9 10.06 -5.99 5.67
N GLN A 10 10.58 -6.61 4.62
CA GLN A 10 10.20 -6.28 3.24
C GLN A 10 8.67 -6.39 3.07
N LYS A 11 8.07 -7.40 3.71
CA LYS A 11 6.62 -7.60 3.80
C LYS A 11 5.87 -6.47 4.50
N GLU A 12 6.33 -6.01 5.67
CA GLU A 12 5.72 -4.87 6.38
C GLU A 12 5.81 -3.57 5.56
N THR A 13 6.92 -3.37 4.84
CA THR A 13 7.10 -2.19 3.98
C THR A 13 6.11 -2.20 2.82
N LEU A 14 5.91 -3.36 2.19
CA LEU A 14 4.93 -3.52 1.11
C LEU A 14 3.50 -3.41 1.64
N GLN A 15 3.18 -3.97 2.81
CA GLN A 15 1.87 -3.81 3.44
C GLN A 15 1.55 -2.34 3.77
N ASP A 16 2.53 -1.59 4.26
CA ASP A 16 2.38 -0.15 4.49
C ASP A 16 2.15 0.61 3.18
N LYS A 17 2.83 0.23 2.10
CA LYS A 17 2.64 0.80 0.76
C LYS A 17 1.24 0.51 0.22
N TYR A 18 0.78 -0.74 0.31
CA TYR A 18 -0.57 -1.16 -0.06
C TYR A 18 -1.64 -0.33 0.66
N ARG A 19 -1.51 -0.21 1.99
CA ARG A 19 -2.46 0.56 2.82
C ARG A 19 -2.55 2.02 2.38
N LYS A 20 -1.41 2.66 2.12
CA LYS A 20 -1.38 4.06 1.64
C LYS A 20 -2.05 4.20 0.27
N LEU A 21 -1.76 3.31 -0.66
CA LEU A 21 -2.36 3.32 -2.00
C LEU A 21 -3.88 3.15 -1.93
N MET A 22 -4.38 2.29 -1.04
CA MET A 22 -5.83 2.11 -0.83
C MET A 22 -6.50 3.32 -0.17
N GLU A 23 -5.83 3.97 0.80
CA GLU A 23 -6.33 5.23 1.38
C GLU A 23 -6.38 6.36 0.34
N GLU A 24 -5.35 6.46 -0.50
CA GLU A 24 -5.30 7.43 -1.60
C GLU A 24 -6.37 7.15 -2.65
N ALA A 25 -6.53 5.89 -3.07
CA ALA A 25 -7.60 5.46 -3.97
C ALA A 25 -8.97 5.83 -3.40
N HIS A 26 -9.24 5.52 -2.14
CA HIS A 26 -10.52 5.85 -1.51
C HIS A 26 -10.74 7.38 -1.44
N ARG A 27 -9.70 8.16 -1.16
CA ARG A 27 -9.79 9.62 -1.19
C ARG A 27 -10.07 10.13 -2.61
N LEU A 28 -9.38 9.58 -3.61
CA LEU A 28 -9.54 9.92 -5.02
C LEU A 28 -10.88 9.47 -5.58
N SER A 29 -11.49 8.40 -5.06
CA SER A 29 -12.81 7.93 -5.51
C SER A 29 -13.89 9.01 -5.45
N LYS A 30 -13.72 9.98 -4.53
CA LYS A 30 -14.64 11.11 -4.34
C LYS A 30 -14.37 12.30 -5.27
N THR A 31 -13.18 12.37 -5.87
CA THR A 31 -12.71 13.55 -6.59
C THR A 31 -12.34 13.24 -8.04
N ASN A 32 -11.71 12.10 -8.30
CA ASN A 32 -11.30 11.61 -9.60
C ASN A 32 -11.28 10.08 -9.64
N ARG A 33 -12.31 9.51 -10.29
CA ARG A 33 -12.49 8.07 -10.43
C ARG A 33 -11.38 7.39 -11.23
N ASN A 34 -10.89 8.03 -12.30
CA ASN A 34 -9.83 7.44 -13.12
C ASN A 34 -8.53 7.27 -12.31
N LEU A 35 -8.14 8.32 -11.57
CA LEU A 35 -6.96 8.25 -10.69
C LEU A 35 -7.17 7.28 -9.52
N SER A 36 -8.41 7.13 -9.04
CA SER A 36 -8.75 6.11 -8.04
C SER A 36 -8.48 4.71 -8.57
N ASP A 37 -8.96 4.41 -9.78
CA ASP A 37 -8.83 3.09 -10.40
C ASP A 37 -7.33 2.76 -10.65
N ASP A 38 -6.53 3.74 -11.07
CA ASP A 38 -5.07 3.59 -11.20
C ASP A 38 -4.41 3.23 -9.86
N LYS A 39 -4.82 3.88 -8.76
CA LYS A 39 -4.27 3.60 -7.42
C LYS A 39 -4.71 2.26 -6.85
N VAL A 40 -5.92 1.81 -7.17
CA VAL A 40 -6.37 0.45 -6.84
C VAL A 40 -5.51 -0.58 -7.59
N PHE A 41 -5.23 -0.34 -8.87
CA PHE A 41 -4.37 -1.23 -9.66
C PHE A 41 -2.94 -1.29 -9.08
N GLU A 42 -2.33 -0.15 -8.75
CA GLU A 42 -1.03 -0.11 -8.08
C GLU A 42 -1.04 -0.90 -6.74
N ALA A 43 -2.14 -0.81 -5.98
CA ALA A 43 -2.29 -1.56 -4.73
C ALA A 43 -2.36 -3.07 -4.99
N GLU A 44 -3.12 -3.52 -5.99
CA GLU A 44 -3.19 -4.94 -6.36
C GLU A 44 -1.82 -5.49 -6.80
N GLU A 45 -1.02 -4.72 -7.53
CA GLU A 45 0.35 -5.14 -7.88
C GLU A 45 1.23 -5.32 -6.65
N VAL A 46 1.16 -4.40 -5.69
CA VAL A 46 1.87 -4.52 -4.40
C VAL A 46 1.40 -5.75 -3.62
N MET A 47 0.10 -6.08 -3.67
CA MET A 47 -0.42 -7.29 -3.04
C MET A 47 0.16 -8.56 -3.68
N LYS A 48 0.26 -8.60 -5.01
CA LYS A 48 0.91 -9.71 -5.74
C LYS A 48 2.40 -9.82 -5.39
N GLU A 49 3.10 -8.72 -5.16
CA GLU A 49 4.49 -8.74 -4.67
C GLU A 49 4.58 -9.32 -3.26
N ILE A 50 3.62 -9.00 -2.38
CA ILE A 50 3.53 -9.57 -1.03
C ILE A 50 3.25 -11.07 -1.06
N GLU A 51 2.39 -11.54 -1.96
CA GLU A 51 2.07 -12.97 -2.11
C GLU A 51 3.23 -13.79 -2.69
N LYS A 52 4.11 -13.16 -3.47
CA LYS A 52 5.31 -13.80 -4.04
C LYS A 52 6.48 -13.91 -3.05
N LEU A 53 6.41 -13.23 -1.90
CA LEU A 53 7.43 -13.20 -0.84
C LEU A 53 7.11 -14.19 0.29
#